data_AF-A0A084SLB3-F1
#
_entry.id   AF-A0A084SLB3-F1
#
_cell.length_a   1.000
_cell.length_b   1.000
_cell.length_c   1.000
_cell.angle_alpha   90.00
_cell.angle_beta   90.00
_cell.angle_gamma   90.00
#
_symmetry.space_group_name_H-M   'P 1'
#
loop_
_entity.id
_entity.type
_entity.pdbx_description
1 polymer ?
#
loop_
_entity_poly.entity_id
_entity_poly.type
_entity_poly.pdbx_seq_one_letter_code
_entity_poly.pdbx_strand_id
1 'polypeptide(L)'
;MTGLGELTEGTLLFGELFTQGTNVYGRYDRAQTPDGKTYPVCFILGTSEEDGLEKVSSSEPGAVYISNWSPLAAVKRFVFREPGTRPKPED
;
A
#
# COMPACT_ATOMS: atom_id res chain seq x y z
N MET A 1 15.56 -12.11 -11.60
CA MET A 1 14.20 -12.65 -11.39
C MET A 1 13.86 -12.47 -9.93
N THR A 2 13.10 -11.43 -9.59
CA THR A 2 12.67 -11.16 -8.20
C THR A 2 11.19 -10.83 -8.23
N GLY A 3 10.37 -11.87 -8.49
CA GLY A 3 8.93 -11.82 -8.29
C GLY A 3 8.56 -12.40 -6.93
N LEU A 4 7.44 -11.97 -6.36
CA LEU A 4 6.84 -12.58 -5.17
C LEU A 4 6.12 -13.88 -5.61
N GLY A 5 6.88 -14.91 -5.96
CA GLY A 5 6.34 -16.13 -6.56
C GLY A 5 5.89 -15.92 -8.02
N GLU A 6 4.64 -16.30 -8.35
CA GLU A 6 4.03 -16.16 -9.69
C GLU A 6 3.79 -14.69 -10.11
N LEU A 7 3.93 -13.74 -9.18
CA LEU A 7 3.76 -12.31 -9.45
C LEU A 7 5.07 -11.73 -9.99
N THR A 8 5.20 -11.75 -11.31
CA THR A 8 6.37 -11.24 -12.04
C THR A 8 6.27 -9.74 -12.34
N GLU A 9 7.36 -9.16 -12.83
CA GLU A 9 7.38 -7.78 -13.31
C GLU A 9 6.28 -7.54 -14.37
N GLY A 10 5.61 -6.39 -14.27
CA GLY A 10 4.44 -6.07 -15.10
C GLY A 10 3.10 -6.55 -14.53
N THR A 11 3.09 -7.26 -13.40
CA THR A 11 1.85 -7.56 -12.66
C THR A 11 1.14 -6.27 -12.25
N LEU A 12 -0.14 -6.16 -12.61
CA LEU A 12 -0.99 -5.03 -12.22
C LEU A 12 -1.69 -5.36 -10.90
N LEU A 13 -1.70 -4.39 -9.98
CA LEU A 13 -2.43 -4.48 -8.72
C LEU A 13 -3.66 -3.58 -8.76
N PHE A 14 -4.79 -4.13 -8.35
CA PHE A 14 -6.07 -3.43 -8.25
C PHE A 14 -6.49 -3.34 -6.78
N GLY A 15 -7.15 -2.24 -6.44
CA GLY A 15 -7.66 -1.99 -5.10
C GLY A 15 -7.89 -0.51 -4.86
N GLU A 16 -7.73 -0.09 -3.62
CA GLU A 16 -8.12 1.24 -3.14
C GLU A 16 -6.93 1.99 -2.55
N LEU A 17 -6.90 3.30 -2.78
CA LEU A 17 -5.95 4.23 -2.17
C LEU A 17 -6.70 5.19 -1.24
N PHE A 18 -6.11 5.46 -0.08
CA PHE A 18 -6.62 6.39 0.91
C PHE A 18 -5.56 7.45 1.18
N THR A 19 -5.98 8.69 1.35
CA THR A 19 -5.06 9.79 1.68
C THR A 19 -5.46 10.35 3.04
N GLN A 20 -4.52 10.40 3.97
CA GLN A 20 -4.80 10.85 5.33
C GLN A 20 -3.59 11.59 5.89
N GLY A 21 -3.79 12.83 6.34
CA GLY A 21 -2.70 13.67 6.83
C GLY A 21 -1.58 13.77 5.78
N THR A 22 -0.36 13.44 6.19
CA THR A 22 0.85 13.42 5.36
C THR A 22 1.04 12.13 4.58
N ASN A 23 0.16 11.14 4.72
CA ASN A 23 0.40 9.78 4.22
C ASN A 23 -0.64 9.33 3.18
N VAL A 24 -0.21 8.35 2.40
CA VAL A 24 -1.02 7.57 1.46
C VAL A 24 -1.01 6.13 1.91
N TYR A 25 -2.18 5.52 1.95
CA TYR A 25 -2.36 4.11 2.25
C TYR A 25 -2.93 3.43 1.02
N GLY A 26 -2.54 2.19 0.78
CA GLY A 26 -3.07 1.40 -0.32
C GLY A 26 -3.40 0.00 0.13
N ARG A 27 -4.50 -0.53 -0.40
CA ARG A 27 -4.94 -1.91 -0.22
C ARG A 27 -5.20 -2.50 -1.57
N TYR A 28 -4.57 -3.62 -1.86
CA TYR A 28 -4.77 -4.34 -3.11
C TYR A 28 -5.34 -5.71 -2.81
N ASP A 29 -6.47 -6.00 -3.45
CA ASP A 29 -7.23 -7.24 -3.27
C ASP A 29 -7.09 -8.17 -4.48
N ARG A 30 -6.55 -7.67 -5.59
CA ARG A 30 -6.39 -8.42 -6.84
C ARG A 30 -5.09 -8.10 -7.55
N ALA A 31 -4.39 -9.14 -7.98
CA ALA A 31 -3.23 -9.05 -8.87
C ALA A 31 -3.57 -9.69 -10.23
N GLN A 32 -3.12 -9.06 -11.31
CA GLN A 32 -3.21 -9.62 -12.67
C GLN A 32 -1.81 -9.70 -13.27
N THR A 33 -1.34 -10.89 -13.58
CA THR A 33 -0.04 -11.13 -14.20
C THR A 33 -0.05 -10.72 -15.68
N PRO A 34 1.12 -10.52 -16.31
CA PRO A 34 1.20 -10.13 -17.73
C PRO A 34 0.52 -11.12 -18.70
N ASP A 35 0.42 -12.40 -18.34
CA ASP A 35 -0.29 -13.44 -19.11
C ASP A 35 -1.83 -13.45 -18.86
N GLY A 36 -2.34 -12.50 -18.07
CA GLY A 36 -3.77 -12.31 -17.80
C GLY A 36 -4.33 -13.12 -16.63
N LYS A 37 -3.53 -13.99 -15.98
CA LYS A 37 -4.00 -14.72 -14.79
C LYS A 37 -4.26 -13.76 -13.64
N THR A 38 -5.31 -14.04 -12.88
CA THR A 38 -5.75 -13.20 -11.77
C THR A 38 -5.67 -13.96 -10.45
N TYR A 39 -5.14 -13.30 -9.42
CA TYR A 39 -5.00 -13.87 -8.08
C TYR A 39 -5.62 -12.95 -7.03
N PRO A 40 -6.39 -13.49 -6.06
CA PRO A 40 -6.73 -12.74 -4.87
C PRO A 40 -5.46 -12.51 -4.05
N VAL A 41 -5.24 -11.28 -3.61
CA VAL A 41 -4.08 -10.91 -2.78
C VAL A 41 -4.54 -10.09 -1.59
N CYS A 42 -3.66 -9.97 -0.60
CA CYS A 42 -3.84 -9.06 0.53
C CYS A 42 -2.54 -8.27 0.67
N PHE A 43 -2.38 -7.24 -0.17
CA PHE A 43 -1.19 -6.39 -0.14
C PHE A 43 -1.52 -5.00 0.36
N ILE A 44 -0.57 -4.43 1.08
CA ILE A 44 -0.61 -3.04 1.51
C ILE A 44 0.52 -2.26 0.85
N LEU A 45 0.27 -0.98 0.61
CA LEU A 45 1.30 -0.03 0.20
C LEU A 45 2.18 0.34 1.40
N GLY A 46 3.50 0.19 1.27
CA GLY A 46 4.46 0.41 2.35
C GLY A 46 5.08 -0.88 2.88
N THR A 47 5.83 -0.77 3.97
CA THR A 47 6.52 -1.89 4.65
C THR A 47 5.72 -2.47 5.82
N SER A 48 4.77 -1.70 6.38
CA SER A 48 3.88 -2.14 7.44
C SER A 48 2.52 -1.45 7.33
N GLU A 49 1.52 -1.99 8.03
CA GLU A 49 0.15 -1.45 8.04
C GLU A 49 0.08 -0.03 8.62
N GLU A 50 1.06 0.38 9.43
CA GLU A 50 1.05 1.64 10.17
C GLU A 50 1.76 2.77 9.40
N ASP A 51 2.76 2.42 8.59
CA ASP A 51 3.67 3.42 8.02
C ASP A 51 3.06 4.16 6.83
N GLY A 52 2.21 3.48 6.04
CA GLY A 52 1.76 4.00 4.74
C GLY A 52 2.95 4.45 3.89
N LEU A 53 2.73 5.41 3.00
CA LEU A 53 3.79 6.18 2.34
C LEU A 53 3.64 7.65 2.63
N GLU A 54 4.72 8.29 3.02
CA GLU A 54 4.75 9.74 3.13
C GLU A 54 4.58 10.39 1.75
N LYS A 55 3.69 11.39 1.68
CA LYS A 55 3.54 12.24 0.51
C LYS A 55 4.81 13.06 0.33
N VAL A 56 5.26 13.25 -0.90
CA VAL A 56 6.36 14.20 -1.13
C VAL A 56 5.89 15.61 -0.77
N SER A 57 6.82 16.45 -0.31
CA SER A 57 6.54 17.79 0.23
C SER A 57 5.89 18.76 -0.75
N SER A 58 5.98 18.50 -2.06
CA SER A 58 5.34 19.28 -3.12
C SER A 58 3.89 18.86 -3.41
N SER A 59 3.29 17.98 -2.61
CA SER A 59 1.89 17.58 -2.75
C SER A 59 0.94 18.73 -2.41
N GLU A 60 0.01 19.03 -3.31
CA GLU A 60 -0.97 20.10 -3.16
C GLU A 60 -2.30 19.57 -2.59
N PRO A 61 -3.16 20.42 -2.01
CA PRO A 61 -4.51 20.01 -1.66
C PRO A 61 -5.25 19.42 -2.88
N GLY A 62 -5.71 18.16 -2.76
CA GLY A 62 -6.38 17.44 -3.86
C GLY A 62 -5.44 16.75 -4.86
N ALA A 63 -4.12 16.93 -4.75
CA ALA A 63 -3.12 16.25 -5.57
C ALA A 63 -2.04 15.60 -4.71
N VAL A 64 -1.91 14.27 -4.82
CA VAL A 64 -0.97 13.49 -4.03
C VAL A 64 0.14 12.96 -4.92
N TYR A 65 1.38 13.27 -4.56
CA TYR A 65 2.56 12.74 -5.24
C TYR A 65 3.29 11.78 -4.28
N ILE A 66 3.62 10.60 -4.81
CA ILE A 66 4.43 9.58 -4.14
C ILE A 66 5.54 9.11 -5.09
N SER A 67 6.55 8.45 -4.54
CA SER A 67 7.58 7.80 -5.35
C SER A 67 6.96 6.78 -6.30
N ASN A 68 7.42 6.76 -7.56
CA ASN A 68 7.06 5.74 -8.54
C ASN A 68 7.67 4.36 -8.23
N TRP A 69 8.59 4.30 -7.26
CA TRP A 69 9.10 3.07 -6.67
C TRP A 69 8.74 3.05 -5.19
N SER A 70 7.90 2.09 -4.80
CA SER A 70 7.40 1.98 -3.43
C SER A 70 7.33 0.50 -3.01
N PRO A 71 7.64 0.18 -1.75
CA PRO A 71 7.51 -1.18 -1.24
C PRO A 71 6.03 -1.58 -1.12
N LEU A 72 5.81 -2.88 -1.20
CA LEU A 72 4.54 -3.54 -0.92
C LEU A 72 4.78 -4.66 0.08
N ALA A 73 3.86 -4.84 1.02
CA ALA A 73 3.91 -5.94 1.99
C ALA A 73 2.71 -6.86 1.84
N ALA A 74 2.95 -8.17 1.93
CA ALA A 74 1.89 -9.17 2.03
C ALA A 74 1.41 -9.29 3.47
N VAL A 75 0.10 -9.18 3.69
CA VAL A 75 -0.54 -9.23 5.01
C VAL A 75 -1.62 -10.31 5.06
N LYS A 76 -1.98 -10.76 6.26
CA LYS A 76 -3.02 -11.79 6.46
C LYS A 76 -4.44 -11.25 6.34
N ARG A 77 -4.65 -9.95 6.62
CA ARG A 77 -5.93 -9.25 6.60
C ARG A 77 -5.67 -7.76 6.49
N PHE A 78 -6.62 -6.98 6.00
CA PHE A 78 -6.53 -5.52 6.05
C PHE A 78 -6.94 -5.03 7.43
N VAL A 79 -6.00 -4.48 8.20
CA VAL A 79 -6.33 -3.70 9.40
C VAL A 79 -6.34 -2.22 9.01
N PHE A 80 -7.42 -1.51 9.33
CA PHE A 80 -7.38 -0.05 9.33
C PHE A 80 -7.00 0.38 10.75
N ARG A 81 -5.81 0.96 10.91
CA ARG A 81 -5.49 1.73 12.12
C ARG A 81 -5.49 3.19 11.71
N GLU A 82 -6.36 3.98 12.32
CA GLU A 82 -6.27 5.43 12.17
C GLU A 82 -4.88 5.88 12.68
N PRO A 83 -4.06 6.50 11.82
CA PRO A 83 -2.76 7.03 12.20
C PRO A 83 -2.97 8.07 13.30
N GLY A 84 -2.40 7.83 14.48
CA GLY A 84 -2.56 8.70 15.65
C GLY A 84 -3.17 8.01 16.88
N THR A 85 -3.76 6.82 16.74
CA THR A 85 -4.18 6.00 17.89
C THR A 85 -3.04 5.13 18.41
N ARG A 86 -1.86 5.74 18.68
CA ARG A 86 -0.94 5.09 19.62
C ARG A 86 -1.65 5.10 20.98
N PRO A 87 -1.90 3.95 21.63
CA PRO A 87 -2.30 3.99 23.02
C PRO A 87 -1.26 4.79 23.77
N LYS A 88 -1.71 5.82 24.48
CA LYS A 88 -0.85 6.58 25.39
C LYS A 88 -0.19 5.55 26.31
N PRO A 89 1.14 5.61 26.55
CA PRO A 89 1.72 4.80 27.61
C PRO A 89 0.89 5.03 28.88
N GLU A 90 0.39 3.97 29.48
CA GLU A 90 -0.26 4.05 30.79
C GLU A 90 0.78 4.57 31.79
N ASP A 91 0.41 5.58 32.58
CA ASP A 91 1.25 6.24 33.59
C ASP A 91 1.71 5.28 34.70
#